data_AF-A0ABD0M716-F1
#
_entry.id   AF-A0ABD0M716-F1
#
_cell.length_a   1.000
_cell.length_b   1.000
_cell.length_c   1.000
_cell.angle_alpha   90.00
_cell.angle_beta   90.00
_cell.angle_gamma   90.00
#
_symmetry.space_group_name_H-M   'P 1'
#
loop_
_entity.id
_entity.type
_entity.pdbx_description
1 polymer ?
#
loop_
_entity_poly.entity_id
_entity_poly.type
_entity_poly.pdbx_seq_one_letter_code
_entity_poly.pdbx_strand_id
1 'polypeptide(L)'
;MFQFPDSVVADAFNTSTRIDNVTSQTVLDITLSGPLDCETRSHYTFSLWARDGGAPSLSSTAVVSVTVTDVQDTPPFFQLDTYRANITENMPVGTSIIQLSAEDGDRTFKNGIVYSIVEGNTDYFAVDNNTGTISSLVVLDRDNTSMVGREGVFALTVRATELDDLLPQYGNSTTDVFVLIVVDDVNDHVPTFSSSLYTAFVREDTRESSLVYFEGDGYISVSDSDQGRNSHFNLSVEKDGVPWSVLVPTPVEVYSEALVLLRVMDSNAIKEAVGTHISFQIVAREISTTQRHSSTAEVVITVERLTEQTTTPAPPESNPITAPDVVVFIIGFLVVFNIVVSVLIIWYMRKRSQEPKQGLVRRGSKYYVNGVAKKEAAPHVQNGSVVKPESVVVEVDARDRCDVVPLNERASFGKSGGGGPSRVNV
;
A
#
# COMPACT_ATOMS: atom_id res chain seq x y z
N MET A 1 -0.24 44.33 -50.77
CA MET A 1 -0.84 43.15 -50.08
C MET A 1 0.26 42.51 -49.24
N PHE A 2 -0.03 42.19 -47.98
CA PHE A 2 0.87 41.46 -47.09
C PHE A 2 0.33 40.05 -46.90
N GLN A 3 1.16 39.02 -47.10
CA GLN A 3 0.79 37.61 -46.92
C GLN A 3 1.93 36.85 -46.26
N PHE A 4 1.60 35.89 -45.40
CA PHE A 4 2.54 34.88 -44.94
C PHE A 4 2.79 33.86 -46.05
N PRO A 5 4.05 33.54 -46.38
CA PRO A 5 4.39 32.44 -47.27
C PRO A 5 4.43 31.09 -46.55
N ASP A 6 4.61 31.09 -45.22
CA ASP A 6 4.88 29.88 -44.45
C ASP A 6 3.69 29.45 -43.57
N SER A 7 3.20 28.22 -43.75
CA SER A 7 2.11 27.63 -42.96
C SER A 7 2.47 27.37 -41.50
N VAL A 8 3.74 27.50 -41.10
CA VAL A 8 4.27 27.19 -39.75
C VAL A 8 4.00 28.31 -38.73
N VAL A 9 3.53 29.48 -39.19
CA VAL A 9 3.35 30.71 -38.38
C VAL A 9 1.89 30.94 -38.01
N ALA A 10 0.96 30.35 -38.77
CA ALA A 10 -0.48 30.53 -38.61
C ALA A 10 -1.01 29.96 -37.28
N ASP A 11 -0.25 29.05 -36.64
CA ASP A 11 -0.64 28.46 -35.35
C ASP A 11 -0.42 29.41 -34.17
N ALA A 12 0.50 30.38 -34.29
CA ALA A 12 0.87 31.32 -33.21
C ALA A 12 0.56 32.79 -33.49
N PHE A 13 0.52 33.20 -34.77
CA PHE A 13 0.31 34.61 -35.15
C PHE A 13 -0.72 34.77 -36.25
N ASN A 14 -1.59 35.77 -36.07
CA ASN A 14 -2.52 36.28 -37.06
C ASN A 14 -2.04 37.63 -37.60
N THR A 15 -2.22 37.87 -38.89
CA THR A 15 -1.97 39.19 -39.50
C THR A 15 -3.23 39.88 -39.98
N SER A 16 -3.31 41.18 -39.76
CA SER A 16 -4.27 42.04 -40.45
C SER A 16 -3.56 43.29 -40.98
N THR A 17 -4.18 43.98 -41.93
CA THR A 17 -3.64 45.23 -42.46
C THR A 17 -4.63 46.35 -42.25
N ARG A 18 -4.14 47.50 -41.81
CA ARG A 18 -4.95 48.73 -41.70
C ARG A 18 -4.25 49.89 -42.39
N ILE A 19 -5.02 50.91 -42.77
CA ILE A 19 -4.46 52.18 -43.23
C ILE A 19 -4.34 53.08 -42.01
N ASP A 20 -3.15 53.61 -41.77
CA ASP A 20 -2.93 54.62 -40.74
C ASP A 20 -3.56 55.95 -41.19
N ASN A 21 -4.51 56.45 -40.41
CA ASN A 21 -5.31 57.63 -40.77
C ASN A 21 -4.51 58.95 -40.75
N VAL A 22 -3.31 58.96 -40.17
CA VAL A 22 -2.45 60.14 -40.06
C VAL A 22 -1.41 60.14 -41.17
N THR A 23 -0.79 59.00 -41.43
CA THR A 23 0.31 58.87 -42.41
C THR A 23 -0.15 58.38 -43.78
N SER A 24 -1.40 57.91 -43.90
CA SER A 24 -1.93 57.22 -45.08
C SER A 24 -1.09 56.00 -45.51
N GLN A 25 -0.27 55.45 -44.60
CA GLN A 25 0.54 54.27 -44.86
C GLN A 25 -0.23 53.00 -44.51
N THR A 26 0.04 51.91 -45.24
CA THR A 26 -0.46 50.59 -44.87
C THR A 26 0.38 50.03 -43.73
N VAL A 27 -0.26 49.74 -42.60
CA VAL A 27 0.32 49.11 -41.42
C VAL A 27 -0.04 47.63 -41.41
N LEU A 28 0.95 46.78 -41.13
CA LEU A 28 0.75 45.37 -40.84
C LEU A 28 0.66 45.18 -39.32
N ASP A 29 -0.45 44.65 -38.86
CA ASP A 29 -0.64 44.22 -37.48
C ASP A 29 -0.35 42.73 -37.36
N ILE A 30 0.51 42.35 -36.42
CA ILE A 30 0.76 40.97 -36.03
C ILE A 30 0.18 40.79 -34.64
N THR A 31 -0.71 39.83 -34.49
CA THR A 31 -1.44 39.53 -33.24
C THR A 31 -1.26 38.07 -32.90
N LEU A 32 -1.39 37.72 -31.62
CA LEU A 32 -1.31 36.33 -31.18
C LEU A 32 -2.61 35.58 -31.54
N SER A 33 -2.49 34.35 -32.04
CA SER A 33 -3.63 33.43 -32.21
C SER A 33 -3.94 32.64 -30.94
N GLY A 34 -2.97 32.52 -30.03
CA GLY A 34 -3.06 31.81 -28.74
C GLY A 34 -1.93 32.21 -27.79
N PRO A 35 -1.88 31.66 -26.57
CA PRO A 35 -0.79 31.89 -25.63
C PRO A 35 0.53 31.37 -26.20
N LEU A 36 1.62 32.05 -25.85
CA LEU A 36 2.98 31.60 -26.14
C LEU A 36 3.54 30.88 -24.91
N ASP A 37 4.39 29.90 -25.15
CA ASP A 37 5.02 29.06 -24.14
C ASP A 37 6.49 28.88 -24.54
N CYS A 38 7.41 29.33 -23.68
CA CYS A 38 8.85 29.32 -23.95
C CYS A 38 9.41 27.89 -23.97
N GLU A 39 8.84 27.01 -23.14
CA GLU A 39 9.21 25.62 -22.90
C GLU A 39 8.82 24.78 -24.12
N THR A 40 7.67 25.08 -24.72
CA THR A 40 7.29 24.51 -26.01
C THR A 40 8.13 25.10 -27.15
N ARG A 41 8.20 26.44 -27.29
CA ARG A 41 8.89 27.09 -28.42
C ARG A 41 9.32 28.53 -28.11
N SER A 42 10.63 28.72 -27.90
CA SER A 42 11.21 30.02 -27.56
C SER A 42 11.48 30.96 -28.75
N HIS A 43 11.42 30.46 -29.99
CA HIS A 43 11.77 31.24 -31.19
C HIS A 43 10.86 30.94 -32.38
N TYR A 44 10.41 32.02 -33.03
CA TYR A 44 9.69 32.00 -34.30
C TYR A 44 10.45 32.83 -35.32
N THR A 45 10.63 32.31 -36.53
CA THR A 45 11.23 33.07 -37.64
C THR A 45 10.38 32.86 -38.87
N PHE A 46 9.98 33.95 -39.53
CA PHE A 46 9.13 33.89 -40.71
C PHE A 46 9.36 35.04 -41.67
N SER A 47 9.05 34.81 -42.95
CA SER A 47 9.15 35.83 -43.99
C SER A 47 7.83 36.58 -44.17
N LEU A 48 7.92 37.88 -44.41
CA LEU A 48 6.81 38.75 -44.81
C LEU A 48 7.02 39.25 -46.22
N TRP A 49 6.02 39.14 -47.07
CA TRP A 49 6.07 39.69 -48.43
C TRP A 49 5.19 40.93 -48.55
N ALA A 50 5.76 42.02 -49.06
CA ALA A 50 5.04 43.21 -49.46
C ALA A 50 4.96 43.25 -50.98
N ARG A 51 3.74 43.20 -51.54
CA ARG A 51 3.49 43.29 -53.00
C ARG A 51 2.73 44.55 -53.37
N ASP A 52 3.18 45.26 -54.40
CA ASP A 52 2.46 46.38 -54.98
C ASP A 52 1.29 45.92 -55.90
N GLY A 53 0.45 46.87 -56.31
CA GLY A 53 -0.69 46.63 -57.21
C GLY A 53 -0.37 46.81 -58.69
N GLY A 54 0.91 46.91 -59.07
CA GLY A 54 1.35 47.22 -60.43
C GLY A 54 1.24 46.03 -61.39
N ALA A 55 1.33 46.33 -62.69
CA ALA A 55 1.46 45.34 -63.75
C ALA A 55 2.68 45.70 -64.64
N PRO A 56 3.82 45.02 -64.50
CA PRO A 56 4.09 43.89 -63.60
C PRO A 56 4.19 44.32 -62.13
N SER A 57 3.82 43.41 -61.22
CA SER A 57 3.90 43.67 -59.77
C SER A 57 5.33 43.58 -59.27
N LEU A 58 5.75 44.48 -58.38
CA LEU A 58 6.98 44.34 -57.61
C LEU A 58 6.69 43.79 -56.21
N SER A 59 7.66 43.08 -55.64
CA SER A 59 7.58 42.54 -54.29
C SER A 59 8.87 42.69 -53.51
N SER A 60 8.77 42.87 -52.20
CA SER A 60 9.88 42.87 -51.26
C SER A 60 9.62 41.87 -50.14
N THR A 61 10.69 41.24 -49.63
CA THR A 61 10.63 40.28 -48.54
C THR A 61 11.39 40.81 -47.33
N ALA A 62 10.81 40.65 -46.14
CA ALA A 62 11.48 40.90 -44.86
C ALA A 62 11.41 39.64 -43.98
N VAL A 63 12.45 39.38 -43.19
CA VAL A 63 12.43 38.29 -42.20
C VAL A 63 12.10 38.88 -40.83
N VAL A 64 11.10 38.31 -40.16
CA VAL A 64 10.72 38.64 -38.79
C VAL A 64 11.19 37.51 -37.89
N SER A 65 11.84 37.88 -36.79
CA SER A 65 12.21 36.96 -35.72
C SER A 65 11.52 37.41 -34.44
N VAL A 66 10.78 36.50 -33.82
CA VAL A 66 10.10 36.72 -32.53
C VAL A 66 10.74 35.77 -31.52
N THR A 67 11.30 36.35 -30.47
CA THR A 67 11.81 35.61 -29.30
C THR A 67 10.75 35.67 -28.21
N VAL A 68 10.35 34.50 -27.71
CA VAL A 68 9.49 34.39 -26.52
C VAL A 68 10.38 34.52 -25.30
N THR A 69 10.06 35.47 -24.43
CA THR A 69 10.75 35.62 -23.15
C THR A 69 10.22 34.58 -22.18
N ASP A 70 11.15 33.84 -21.57
CA ASP A 70 10.85 32.86 -20.53
C ASP A 70 10.21 33.53 -19.31
N VAL A 71 9.27 32.83 -18.68
CA VAL A 71 8.62 33.23 -17.43
C VAL A 71 8.55 32.01 -16.52
N GLN A 72 8.60 32.23 -15.21
CA GLN A 72 8.54 31.13 -14.24
C GLN A 72 7.10 30.58 -14.15
N ASP A 73 6.81 29.55 -14.94
CA ASP A 73 5.47 28.95 -15.00
C ASP A 73 5.47 27.41 -15.01
N THR A 74 6.64 26.77 -14.93
CA THR A 74 6.74 25.31 -14.85
C THR A 74 7.12 24.85 -13.44
N PRO A 75 6.28 24.04 -12.75
CA PRO A 75 6.63 23.52 -11.43
C PRO A 75 7.84 22.58 -11.48
N PRO A 76 8.56 22.44 -10.35
CA PRO A 76 9.60 21.42 -10.25
C PRO A 76 8.98 20.04 -10.42
N PHE A 77 9.72 19.05 -10.92
CA PHE A 77 9.20 17.70 -11.09
C PHE A 77 10.16 16.65 -10.54
N PHE A 78 9.61 15.53 -10.07
CA PHE A 78 10.38 14.35 -9.72
C PHE A 78 10.43 13.38 -10.91
N GLN A 79 11.50 12.59 -11.00
CA GLN A 79 11.64 11.60 -12.07
C GLN A 79 10.72 10.38 -11.91
N LEU A 80 10.27 10.11 -10.67
CA LEU A 80 9.38 9.01 -10.33
C LEU A 80 8.16 9.53 -9.58
N ASP A 81 7.00 8.92 -9.83
CA ASP A 81 5.77 9.19 -9.07
C ASP A 81 5.82 8.65 -7.64
N THR A 82 6.69 7.67 -7.38
CA THR A 82 6.87 7.05 -6.07
C THR A 82 8.30 6.58 -5.88
N TYR A 83 8.88 6.94 -4.74
CA TYR A 83 10.18 6.46 -4.30
C TYR A 83 10.00 5.40 -3.23
N ARG A 84 10.77 4.31 -3.31
CA ARG A 84 10.79 3.26 -2.29
C ARG A 84 12.20 3.11 -1.76
N ALA A 85 12.33 3.07 -0.44
CA ALA A 85 13.59 2.86 0.25
C ALA A 85 13.41 1.88 1.42
N ASN A 86 14.52 1.26 1.82
CA ASN A 86 14.57 0.38 2.96
C ASN A 86 15.47 0.97 4.04
N ILE A 87 15.12 0.75 5.31
CA ILE A 87 15.95 1.03 6.48
C ILE A 87 15.89 -0.17 7.41
N THR A 88 17.04 -0.68 7.81
CA THR A 88 17.09 -1.71 8.86
C THR A 88 16.67 -1.11 10.19
N GLU A 89 15.85 -1.82 10.96
CA GLU A 89 15.51 -1.39 12.32
C GLU A 89 16.75 -1.31 13.23
N ASN A 90 16.59 -0.74 14.43
CA ASN A 90 17.65 -0.55 15.40
C ASN A 90 18.83 0.34 14.94
N MET A 91 18.73 0.92 13.74
CA MET A 91 19.71 1.87 13.24
C MET A 91 19.69 3.18 14.07
N PRO A 92 20.85 3.80 14.33
CA PRO A 92 20.92 5.04 15.09
C PRO A 92 20.05 6.16 14.52
N VAL A 93 19.60 7.06 15.39
CA VAL A 93 18.91 8.31 15.00
C VAL A 93 19.77 9.10 14.01
N GLY A 94 19.13 9.67 12.99
CA GLY A 94 19.80 10.43 11.93
C GLY A 94 20.35 9.56 10.79
N THR A 95 20.00 8.27 10.76
CA THR A 95 20.36 7.39 9.64
C THR A 95 19.71 7.90 8.36
N SER A 96 20.53 8.16 7.34
CA SER A 96 20.07 8.56 6.00
C SER A 96 19.43 7.39 5.28
N ILE A 97 18.26 7.60 4.70
CA ILE A 97 17.43 6.55 4.07
C ILE A 97 17.47 6.68 2.55
N ILE A 98 17.10 7.85 2.04
CA ILE A 98 17.05 8.14 0.61
C ILE A 98 17.25 9.63 0.38
N GLN A 99 17.88 9.99 -0.74
CA GLN A 99 17.95 11.38 -1.20
C GLN A 99 17.04 11.56 -2.40
N LEU A 100 16.07 12.47 -2.27
CA LEU A 100 15.20 12.85 -3.36
C LEU A 100 15.87 13.93 -4.22
N SER A 101 15.48 13.99 -5.48
CA SER A 101 15.92 15.04 -6.41
C SER A 101 14.74 15.42 -7.29
N ALA A 102 14.27 16.64 -7.12
CA ALA A 102 13.40 17.31 -8.08
C ALA A 102 14.24 18.19 -9.01
N GLU A 103 13.78 18.35 -10.23
CA GLU A 103 14.39 19.21 -11.25
C GLU A 103 13.47 20.40 -11.51
N ASP A 104 14.07 21.56 -11.72
CA ASP A 104 13.36 22.77 -12.15
C ASP A 104 12.96 22.58 -13.62
N GLY A 105 11.67 22.84 -13.91
CA GLY A 105 11.11 22.67 -15.23
C GLY A 105 11.39 23.85 -16.17
N ASP A 106 11.76 25.00 -15.61
CA ASP A 106 12.01 26.22 -16.38
C ASP A 106 13.36 26.14 -17.13
N ARG A 107 13.39 26.75 -18.32
CA ARG A 107 14.58 26.69 -19.19
C ARG A 107 15.72 27.57 -18.73
N THR A 108 15.41 28.78 -18.28
CA THR A 108 16.42 29.80 -17.97
C THR A 108 16.44 30.22 -16.51
N PHE A 109 15.34 30.05 -15.79
CA PHE A 109 15.28 30.18 -14.33
C PHE A 109 15.69 28.83 -13.73
N LYS A 110 16.67 28.85 -12.84
CA LYS A 110 17.09 27.68 -12.06
C LYS A 110 17.18 28.12 -10.63
N ASN A 111 16.03 28.15 -9.99
CA ASN A 111 15.96 28.57 -8.61
C ASN A 111 16.35 27.43 -7.66
N GLY A 112 16.59 27.78 -6.40
CA GLY A 112 16.81 26.77 -5.38
C GLY A 112 15.52 25.99 -5.17
N ILE A 113 15.60 24.65 -5.20
CA ILE A 113 14.49 23.79 -4.79
C ILE A 113 14.67 23.42 -3.33
N VAL A 114 13.60 23.56 -2.56
CA VAL A 114 13.54 23.16 -1.16
C VAL A 114 12.54 22.06 -0.91
N TYR A 115 12.85 21.17 0.04
CA TYR A 115 12.09 19.96 0.32
C TYR A 115 11.42 20.00 1.69
N SER A 116 10.18 19.53 1.77
CA SER A 116 9.45 19.41 3.04
C SER A 116 8.53 18.18 3.05
N ILE A 117 8.38 17.54 4.21
CA ILE A 117 7.36 16.50 4.39
C ILE A 117 6.04 17.19 4.69
N VAL A 118 5.04 17.03 3.82
CA VAL A 118 3.72 17.69 3.94
C VAL A 118 2.64 16.78 4.48
N GLU A 119 2.85 15.46 4.41
CA GLU A 119 1.95 14.45 4.99
C GLU A 119 2.70 13.21 5.42
N GLY A 120 2.23 12.60 6.52
CA GLY A 120 2.70 11.30 7.02
C GLY A 120 3.93 11.38 7.92
N ASN A 121 3.83 10.78 9.11
CA ASN A 121 4.96 10.28 9.92
C ASN A 121 6.12 11.25 10.19
N THR A 122 5.84 12.56 10.30
CA THR A 122 6.82 13.61 10.63
C THR A 122 7.43 13.46 12.03
N ASP A 123 6.82 12.66 12.90
CA ASP A 123 7.38 12.33 14.22
C ASP A 123 8.56 11.34 14.12
N TYR A 124 8.67 10.63 12.99
CA TYR A 124 9.64 9.56 12.77
C TYR A 124 10.70 9.90 11.73
N PHE A 125 10.42 10.87 10.84
CA PHE A 125 11.30 11.22 9.73
C PHE A 125 11.43 12.73 9.55
N ALA A 126 12.61 13.15 9.10
CA ALA A 126 12.88 14.49 8.63
C ALA A 126 13.45 14.45 7.21
N VAL A 127 13.23 15.52 6.45
CA VAL A 127 13.88 15.76 5.17
C VAL A 127 14.79 16.97 5.29
N ASP A 128 16.02 16.86 4.82
CA ASP A 128 16.90 18.02 4.66
C ASP A 128 16.35 18.92 3.57
N ASN A 129 16.11 20.17 3.94
CA ASN A 129 15.44 21.14 3.09
C ASN A 129 16.21 21.46 1.80
N ASN A 130 17.54 21.29 1.78
CA ASN A 130 18.38 21.67 0.64
C ASN A 130 18.81 20.45 -0.19
N THR A 131 19.08 19.32 0.47
CA THR A 131 19.58 18.12 -0.23
C THR A 131 18.48 17.13 -0.60
N GLY A 132 17.28 17.24 0.00
CA GLY A 132 16.20 16.27 -0.18
C GLY A 132 16.47 14.93 0.52
N THR A 133 17.46 14.86 1.42
CA THR A 133 17.82 13.64 2.15
C THR A 133 16.81 13.39 3.27
N ILE A 134 16.13 12.24 3.22
CA ILE A 134 15.26 11.77 4.29
C ILE A 134 16.08 10.95 5.29
N SER A 135 15.91 11.23 6.58
CA SER A 135 16.57 10.54 7.69
C SER A 135 15.61 10.23 8.83
N SER A 136 15.94 9.21 9.64
CA SER A 136 15.16 8.87 10.84
C SER A 136 15.36 9.86 11.99
N LEU A 137 14.28 10.19 12.69
CA LEU A 137 14.28 11.02 13.92
C LEU A 137 14.32 10.18 15.20
N VAL A 138 13.97 8.90 15.10
CA VAL A 138 13.97 7.94 16.20
C VAL A 138 14.69 6.66 15.77
N VAL A 139 15.01 5.81 16.75
CA VAL A 139 15.35 4.42 16.46
C VAL A 139 14.05 3.73 16.05
N LEU A 140 14.02 3.19 14.84
CA LEU A 140 12.88 2.43 14.35
C LEU A 140 12.98 0.99 14.88
N ASP A 141 11.83 0.46 15.29
CA ASP A 141 11.58 -0.88 15.80
C ASP A 141 10.44 -1.49 14.98
N ARG A 142 10.74 -2.53 14.21
CA ARG A 142 9.82 -3.17 13.27
C ARG A 142 8.69 -3.89 13.99
N ASP A 143 8.96 -4.38 15.19
CA ASP A 143 8.06 -5.20 16.02
C ASP A 143 7.06 -4.34 16.78
N ASN A 144 7.36 -3.05 16.96
CA ASN A 144 6.42 -2.09 17.47
C ASN A 144 5.34 -1.74 16.44
N THR A 145 4.31 -2.58 16.37
CA THR A 145 3.15 -2.39 15.49
C THR A 145 2.35 -1.11 15.73
N SER A 146 2.48 -0.48 16.90
CA SER A 146 1.88 0.83 17.16
C SER A 146 2.64 1.97 16.48
N MET A 147 3.92 1.75 16.18
CA MET A 147 4.77 2.72 15.49
C MET A 147 4.69 2.57 13.96
N VAL A 148 4.99 1.38 13.42
CA VAL A 148 5.12 1.17 11.95
C VAL A 148 3.93 0.41 11.32
N GLY A 149 2.94 0.03 12.12
CA GLY A 149 1.86 -0.82 11.67
C GLY A 149 2.32 -2.26 11.40
N ARG A 150 1.39 -3.13 11.01
CA ARG A 150 1.71 -4.55 10.77
C ARG A 150 2.57 -4.78 9.52
N GLU A 151 2.44 -3.89 8.53
CA GLU A 151 3.10 -4.03 7.22
C GLU A 151 4.57 -3.62 7.25
N GLY A 152 5.03 -2.86 8.25
CA GLY A 152 6.44 -2.44 8.32
C GLY A 152 6.77 -1.31 7.36
N VAL A 153 5.77 -0.52 6.97
CA VAL A 153 5.90 0.49 5.94
C VAL A 153 5.39 1.83 6.44
N PHE A 154 6.23 2.85 6.34
CA PHE A 154 5.82 4.24 6.44
C PHE A 154 5.57 4.82 5.06
N ALA A 155 4.52 5.62 4.95
CA ALA A 155 4.24 6.43 3.78
C ALA A 155 4.40 7.91 4.13
N LEU A 156 5.10 8.64 3.28
CA LEU A 156 5.30 10.09 3.35
C LEU A 156 4.85 10.72 2.03
N THR A 157 4.31 11.94 2.11
CA THR A 157 4.19 12.83 0.96
C THR A 157 5.23 13.94 1.14
N VAL A 158 6.17 14.02 0.19
CA VAL A 158 7.23 15.03 0.20
C VAL A 158 6.98 16.04 -0.90
N ARG A 159 7.09 17.33 -0.55
CA ARG A 159 6.94 18.46 -1.45
C ARG A 159 8.29 19.04 -1.83
N ALA A 160 8.55 19.17 -3.12
CA ALA A 160 9.53 20.09 -3.67
C ALA A 160 8.85 21.45 -3.91
N THR A 161 9.48 22.51 -3.41
CA THR A 161 9.04 23.89 -3.60
C THR A 161 10.15 24.66 -4.25
N GLU A 162 9.86 25.32 -5.35
CA GLU A 162 10.79 26.24 -5.97
C GLU A 162 10.84 27.56 -5.18
N LEU A 163 12.04 28.05 -4.87
CA LEU A 163 12.25 29.31 -4.17
C LEU A 163 12.25 30.47 -5.17
N ASP A 164 11.17 31.24 -5.23
CA ASP A 164 11.16 32.48 -6.01
C ASP A 164 11.62 33.68 -5.14
N ASP A 165 12.87 34.11 -5.34
CA ASP A 165 13.43 35.31 -4.69
C ASP A 165 13.08 36.62 -5.44
N LEU A 166 12.52 36.56 -6.65
CA LEU A 166 12.47 37.71 -7.56
C LEU A 166 11.05 38.15 -7.95
N LEU A 167 10.02 37.31 -7.88
CA LEU A 167 8.66 37.66 -8.35
C LEU A 167 7.52 37.06 -7.49
N PRO A 168 7.31 37.52 -6.24
CA PRO A 168 6.25 37.02 -5.33
C PRO A 168 4.81 37.12 -5.87
N GLN A 169 4.61 37.75 -7.03
CA GLN A 169 3.37 37.79 -7.80
C GLN A 169 2.98 36.44 -8.44
N TYR A 170 3.92 35.50 -8.65
CA TYR A 170 3.63 34.17 -9.24
C TYR A 170 3.48 33.08 -8.17
N GLY A 171 3.99 33.33 -6.96
CA GLY A 171 3.91 32.39 -5.84
C GLY A 171 4.85 31.20 -6.03
N ASN A 172 5.18 30.50 -4.94
CA ASN A 172 6.09 29.37 -5.03
C ASN A 172 5.42 28.22 -5.78
N SER A 173 6.10 27.69 -6.80
CA SER A 173 5.66 26.51 -7.52
C SER A 173 6.03 25.23 -6.76
N THR A 174 5.13 24.24 -6.73
CA THR A 174 5.29 23.05 -5.87
C THR A 174 4.86 21.77 -6.56
N THR A 175 5.55 20.67 -6.24
CA THR A 175 5.15 19.32 -6.63
C THR A 175 5.34 18.36 -5.48
N ASP A 176 4.40 17.43 -5.34
CA ASP A 176 4.38 16.41 -4.28
C ASP A 176 4.75 15.04 -4.85
N VAL A 177 5.43 14.20 -4.06
CA VAL A 177 5.78 12.82 -4.40
C VAL A 177 5.56 11.88 -3.22
N PHE A 178 5.17 10.64 -3.51
CA PHE A 178 5.02 9.60 -2.50
C PHE A 178 6.36 8.92 -2.21
N VAL A 179 6.66 8.71 -0.92
CA VAL A 179 7.82 7.95 -0.46
C VAL A 179 7.36 6.83 0.45
N LEU A 180 7.72 5.59 0.10
CA LEU A 180 7.49 4.39 0.88
C LEU A 180 8.81 3.96 1.55
N ILE A 181 8.84 3.96 2.87
CA ILE A 181 9.97 3.52 3.67
C ILE A 181 9.62 2.17 4.28
N VAL A 182 10.31 1.12 3.86
CA VAL A 182 10.16 -0.24 4.40
C VAL A 182 11.19 -0.44 5.50
N VAL A 183 10.74 -0.87 6.68
CA VAL A 183 11.62 -1.23 7.78
C VAL A 183 11.99 -2.70 7.64
N ASP A 184 13.28 -2.97 7.44
CA ASP A 184 13.81 -4.34 7.36
C ASP A 184 14.02 -4.90 8.78
N ASP A 185 13.55 -6.13 8.94
CA ASP A 185 13.54 -6.90 10.18
C ASP A 185 14.94 -7.42 10.57
N VAL A 186 15.27 -7.33 11.84
CA VAL A 186 16.48 -7.91 12.46
C VAL A 186 16.02 -8.95 13.48
N ASN A 187 16.70 -10.10 13.54
CA ASN A 187 16.46 -11.06 14.61
C ASN A 187 17.06 -10.52 15.92
N ASP A 188 16.26 -9.80 16.69
CA ASP A 188 16.63 -9.24 17.99
C ASP A 188 15.71 -9.67 19.12
N HIS A 189 14.61 -10.35 18.81
CA HIS A 189 13.79 -11.07 19.76
C HIS A 189 14.07 -12.57 19.74
N VAL A 190 13.47 -13.26 20.71
CA VAL A 190 13.56 -14.72 20.83
C VAL A 190 12.17 -15.26 21.13
N PRO A 191 11.86 -16.53 20.76
CA PRO A 191 10.59 -17.13 21.07
C PRO A 191 10.34 -17.06 22.57
N THR A 192 9.15 -16.63 22.96
CA THR A 192 8.79 -16.37 24.36
C THR A 192 7.50 -17.08 24.69
N PHE A 193 7.51 -17.88 25.76
CA PHE A 193 6.31 -18.51 26.30
C PHE A 193 5.51 -17.51 27.12
N SER A 194 4.18 -17.60 27.05
CA SER A 194 3.27 -16.72 27.82
C SER A 194 3.36 -16.92 29.34
N SER A 195 3.87 -18.05 29.79
CA SER A 195 4.09 -18.39 31.20
C SER A 195 5.41 -19.15 31.38
N SER A 196 6.04 -18.96 32.53
CA SER A 196 7.21 -19.75 32.94
C SER A 196 6.84 -21.15 33.44
N LEU A 197 5.57 -21.39 33.78
CA LEU A 197 5.05 -22.65 34.30
C LEU A 197 3.67 -22.95 33.70
N TYR A 198 3.48 -24.17 33.22
CA TYR A 198 2.20 -24.70 32.77
C TYR A 198 1.84 -25.97 33.55
N THR A 199 0.61 -26.03 34.05
CA THR A 199 0.06 -27.18 34.77
C THR A 199 -1.01 -27.87 33.92
N ALA A 200 -1.04 -29.20 33.96
CA ALA A 200 -2.03 -29.99 33.24
C ALA A 200 -2.41 -31.27 34.00
N PHE A 201 -3.55 -31.84 33.63
CA PHE A 201 -3.97 -33.15 34.10
C PHE A 201 -4.06 -34.13 32.94
N VAL A 202 -3.63 -35.36 33.20
CA VAL A 202 -3.82 -36.48 32.26
C VAL A 202 -4.38 -37.66 33.03
N ARG A 203 -5.34 -38.37 32.42
CA ARG A 203 -5.90 -39.58 33.03
C ARG A 203 -4.96 -40.76 32.82
N GLU A 204 -4.92 -41.68 33.77
CA GLU A 204 -4.08 -42.89 33.65
C GLU A 204 -4.48 -43.82 32.48
N ASP A 205 -5.73 -43.78 32.03
CA ASP A 205 -6.22 -44.57 30.89
C ASP A 205 -6.01 -43.90 29.53
N THR A 206 -5.26 -42.80 29.51
CA THR A 206 -4.92 -42.07 28.29
C THR A 206 -4.20 -42.97 27.30
N ARG A 207 -4.63 -42.89 26.03
CA ARG A 207 -4.04 -43.65 24.93
C ARG A 207 -2.98 -42.82 24.22
N GLU A 208 -2.09 -43.50 23.51
CA GLU A 208 -1.22 -42.84 22.53
C GLU A 208 -2.05 -42.02 21.54
N SER A 209 -1.46 -40.95 21.04
CA SER A 209 -2.06 -39.88 20.22
C SER A 209 -3.10 -39.00 20.91
N SER A 210 -3.43 -39.24 22.19
CA SER A 210 -4.30 -38.34 22.96
C SER A 210 -3.61 -37.01 23.21
N LEU A 211 -4.41 -35.94 23.31
CA LEU A 211 -3.92 -34.60 23.63
C LEU A 211 -4.03 -34.33 25.14
N VAL A 212 -3.02 -33.66 25.69
CA VAL A 212 -3.01 -33.15 27.06
C VAL A 212 -3.63 -31.74 27.05
N TYR A 213 -4.57 -31.50 27.94
CA TYR A 213 -5.20 -30.19 28.14
C TYR A 213 -4.65 -29.53 29.39
N PHE A 214 -4.26 -28.27 29.24
CA PHE A 214 -3.68 -27.47 30.32
C PHE A 214 -4.77 -26.81 31.16
N GLU A 215 -4.42 -26.46 32.40
CA GLU A 215 -5.26 -25.58 33.21
C GLU A 215 -5.39 -24.19 32.56
N GLY A 216 -6.44 -23.45 32.93
CA GLY A 216 -6.68 -22.10 32.39
C GLY A 216 -7.14 -22.15 30.93
N ASP A 217 -6.34 -21.56 30.03
CA ASP A 217 -6.69 -21.37 28.62
C ASP A 217 -6.69 -22.67 27.79
N GLY A 218 -6.17 -23.77 28.36
CA GLY A 218 -6.21 -25.10 27.74
C GLY A 218 -5.01 -25.46 26.87
N TYR A 219 -4.04 -24.56 26.70
CA TYR A 219 -2.88 -24.71 25.83
C TYR A 219 -1.64 -23.98 26.37
N ILE A 220 -0.47 -24.31 25.81
CA ILE A 220 0.75 -23.51 25.95
C ILE A 220 0.73 -22.45 24.83
N SER A 221 1.07 -21.20 25.14
CA SER A 221 1.21 -20.14 24.13
C SER A 221 2.66 -19.72 24.04
N VAL A 222 3.16 -19.62 22.81
CA VAL A 222 4.52 -19.20 22.49
C VAL A 222 4.50 -18.29 21.28
N SER A 223 5.28 -17.21 21.32
CA SER A 223 5.35 -16.22 20.26
C SER A 223 6.76 -15.65 20.14
N ASP A 224 7.13 -15.26 18.93
CA ASP A 224 8.35 -14.55 18.58
C ASP A 224 7.92 -13.34 17.74
N SER A 225 8.37 -12.14 18.13
CA SER A 225 7.89 -10.88 17.54
C SER A 225 8.53 -10.55 16.21
N ASP A 226 9.71 -11.10 15.92
CA ASP A 226 10.43 -10.91 14.65
C ASP A 226 9.56 -11.36 13.44
N GLN A 227 10.01 -11.11 12.21
CA GLN A 227 9.29 -11.50 11.00
C GLN A 227 9.92 -12.59 10.14
N GLY A 228 9.05 -13.31 9.43
CA GLY A 228 9.45 -14.26 8.39
C GLY A 228 10.30 -15.41 8.94
N ARG A 229 11.58 -15.45 8.57
CA ARG A 229 12.50 -16.49 9.03
C ARG A 229 13.08 -16.21 10.41
N ASN A 230 13.05 -14.96 10.86
CA ASN A 230 13.63 -14.57 12.14
C ASN A 230 12.73 -15.05 13.29
N SER A 231 11.41 -15.09 13.10
CA SER A 231 10.45 -15.71 14.04
C SER A 231 10.08 -17.16 13.74
N HIS A 232 10.96 -17.89 13.03
CA HIS A 232 10.73 -19.30 12.71
C HIS A 232 11.49 -20.21 13.67
N PHE A 233 10.75 -21.00 14.46
CA PHE A 233 11.33 -21.84 15.51
C PHE A 233 10.69 -23.23 15.60
N ASN A 234 11.43 -24.15 16.20
CA ASN A 234 10.98 -25.51 16.51
C ASN A 234 10.73 -25.67 18.01
N LEU A 235 9.74 -26.48 18.34
CA LEU A 235 9.37 -26.88 19.68
C LEU A 235 9.85 -28.31 19.95
N SER A 236 10.42 -28.51 21.12
CA SER A 236 10.81 -29.82 21.62
C SER A 236 10.51 -29.93 23.11
N VAL A 237 10.51 -31.16 23.62
CA VAL A 237 10.37 -31.43 25.04
C VAL A 237 11.69 -32.03 25.53
N GLU A 238 12.18 -31.54 26.67
CA GLU A 238 13.40 -32.00 27.33
C GLU A 238 13.11 -32.34 28.78
N LYS A 239 13.60 -33.50 29.23
CA LYS A 239 13.50 -33.93 30.63
C LYS A 239 14.92 -34.14 31.15
N ASP A 240 15.24 -33.50 32.27
CA ASP A 240 16.59 -33.51 32.87
C ASP A 240 17.70 -33.08 31.89
N GLY A 241 17.37 -32.13 30.99
CA GLY A 241 18.28 -31.60 29.97
C GLY A 241 18.51 -32.51 28.75
N VAL A 242 17.71 -33.56 28.60
CA VAL A 242 17.81 -34.52 27.48
C VAL A 242 16.50 -34.52 26.68
N PRO A 243 16.55 -34.58 25.33
CA PRO A 243 15.34 -34.73 24.52
C PRO A 243 14.47 -35.89 24.97
N TRP A 244 13.17 -35.62 25.16
CA TRP A 244 12.22 -36.57 25.73
C TRP A 244 10.98 -36.69 24.84
N SER A 245 10.72 -37.91 24.33
CA SER A 245 9.74 -38.16 23.27
C SER A 245 8.42 -38.75 23.75
N VAL A 246 8.19 -38.85 25.06
CA VAL A 246 6.92 -39.36 25.63
C VAL A 246 5.76 -38.42 25.30
N LEU A 247 6.05 -37.12 25.23
CA LEU A 247 5.14 -36.07 24.82
C LEU A 247 5.77 -35.29 23.67
N VAL A 248 4.97 -35.00 22.65
CA VAL A 248 5.42 -34.22 21.48
C VAL A 248 4.54 -32.98 21.35
N PRO A 249 5.14 -31.77 21.25
CA PRO A 249 4.39 -30.55 21.01
C PRO A 249 3.73 -30.59 19.63
N THR A 250 2.50 -30.12 19.55
CA THR A 250 1.74 -30.02 18.30
C THR A 250 1.21 -28.59 18.18
N PRO A 251 1.65 -27.80 17.18
CA PRO A 251 2.66 -28.13 16.16
C PRO A 251 4.09 -28.22 16.71
N VAL A 252 5.01 -28.82 15.94
CA VAL A 252 6.46 -28.86 16.23
C VAL A 252 7.17 -27.64 15.64
N GLU A 253 6.78 -27.23 14.44
CA GLU A 253 7.36 -26.10 13.70
C GLU A 253 6.38 -24.93 13.76
N VAL A 254 6.87 -23.74 14.12
CA VAL A 254 6.05 -22.56 14.40
C VAL A 254 6.57 -21.34 13.65
N TYR A 255 5.66 -20.65 12.97
CA TYR A 255 5.90 -19.36 12.32
C TYR A 255 5.27 -18.26 13.16
N SER A 256 6.09 -17.44 13.80
CA SER A 256 5.71 -16.30 14.66
C SER A 256 5.00 -16.68 15.96
N GLU A 257 3.85 -17.34 15.92
CA GLU A 257 3.11 -17.71 17.13
C GLU A 257 2.39 -19.05 17.00
N ALA A 258 2.20 -19.73 18.13
CA ALA A 258 1.40 -20.94 18.19
C ALA A 258 0.71 -21.13 19.54
N LEU A 259 -0.48 -21.75 19.46
CA LEU A 259 -1.11 -22.43 20.58
C LEU A 259 -0.74 -23.91 20.51
N VAL A 260 -0.08 -24.40 21.54
CA VAL A 260 0.60 -25.70 21.56
C VAL A 260 -0.12 -26.62 22.53
N LEU A 261 -0.44 -27.83 22.04
CA LEU A 261 -0.88 -28.95 22.86
C LEU A 261 0.19 -30.03 22.85
N LEU A 262 0.21 -30.86 23.89
CA LEU A 262 1.12 -32.01 23.95
C LEU A 262 0.38 -33.28 23.54
N ARG A 263 0.95 -34.02 22.61
CA ARG A 263 0.46 -35.33 22.19
C ARG A 263 1.19 -36.43 22.94
N VAL A 264 0.44 -37.35 23.53
CA VAL A 264 0.98 -38.55 24.17
C VAL A 264 1.51 -39.51 23.12
N MET A 265 2.78 -39.87 23.19
CA MET A 265 3.42 -40.83 22.28
C MET A 265 3.73 -42.16 22.97
N ASP A 266 3.92 -42.15 24.28
CA ASP A 266 4.10 -43.35 25.09
C ASP A 266 3.13 -43.33 26.28
N SER A 267 2.04 -44.09 26.16
CA SER A 267 1.03 -44.18 27.22
C SER A 267 1.47 -44.98 28.45
N ASN A 268 2.51 -45.83 28.33
CA ASN A 268 3.00 -46.61 29.46
C ASN A 268 3.79 -45.71 30.41
N ALA A 269 4.60 -44.79 29.88
CA ALA A 269 5.30 -43.78 30.68
C ALA A 269 4.34 -42.89 31.48
N ILE A 270 3.14 -42.63 30.96
CA ILE A 270 2.09 -41.89 31.70
C ILE A 270 1.53 -42.76 32.85
N LYS A 271 1.22 -44.04 32.58
CA LYS A 271 0.70 -44.98 33.59
C LYS A 271 1.66 -45.24 34.74
N GLU A 272 2.97 -45.23 34.49
CA GLU A 272 3.97 -45.42 35.54
C GLU A 272 4.01 -44.23 36.53
N ALA A 273 3.57 -43.05 36.11
CA ALA A 273 3.56 -41.83 36.92
C ALA A 273 2.25 -41.60 37.71
N VAL A 274 1.34 -42.58 37.75
CA VAL A 274 0.03 -42.48 38.41
C VAL A 274 0.13 -42.13 39.89
N GLY A 275 -0.61 -41.12 40.33
CA GLY A 275 -0.58 -40.63 41.71
C GLY A 275 0.66 -39.79 42.03
N THR A 276 1.44 -39.43 41.02
CA THR A 276 2.58 -38.51 41.08
C THR A 276 2.45 -37.42 40.00
N HIS A 277 3.52 -36.67 39.77
CA HIS A 277 3.59 -35.63 38.75
C HIS A 277 4.78 -35.88 37.82
N ILE A 278 4.61 -35.53 36.55
CA ILE A 278 5.68 -35.50 35.55
C ILE A 278 6.09 -34.03 35.36
N SER A 279 7.34 -33.69 35.66
CA SER A 279 7.93 -32.39 35.31
C SER A 279 8.95 -32.53 34.18
N PHE A 280 8.95 -31.56 33.27
CA PHE A 280 9.88 -31.42 32.14
C PHE A 280 9.88 -29.97 31.64
N GLN A 281 10.76 -29.66 30.70
CA GLN A 281 10.78 -28.36 30.02
C GLN A 281 10.27 -28.50 28.59
N ILE A 282 9.40 -27.59 28.18
CA ILE A 282 9.17 -27.31 26.75
C ILE A 282 10.18 -26.27 26.30
N VAL A 283 10.77 -26.48 25.13
CA VAL A 283 11.87 -25.68 24.59
C VAL A 283 11.48 -25.18 23.22
N ALA A 284 11.58 -23.87 23.00
CA ALA A 284 11.50 -23.24 21.69
C ALA A 284 12.92 -22.90 21.22
N ARG A 285 13.28 -23.31 20.01
CA ARG A 285 14.61 -23.08 19.42
C ARG A 285 14.45 -22.48 18.03
N GLU A 286 14.99 -21.30 17.83
CA GLU A 286 15.02 -20.67 16.52
C GLU A 286 15.77 -21.52 15.49
N ILE A 287 15.31 -21.41 14.24
CA ILE A 287 15.87 -22.09 13.08
C ILE A 287 16.78 -21.11 12.28
N SER A 288 17.04 -19.92 12.80
CA SER A 288 17.86 -18.90 12.14
C SER A 288 19.32 -19.38 11.94
N THR A 289 19.95 -18.95 10.85
CA THR A 289 21.22 -19.53 10.35
C THR A 289 22.48 -19.01 11.04
N THR A 290 22.37 -18.01 11.91
CA THR A 290 23.53 -17.26 12.44
C THR A 290 23.59 -17.19 13.97
N GLN A 291 22.45 -17.27 14.67
CA GLN A 291 22.41 -17.25 16.13
C GLN A 291 21.24 -18.12 16.60
N ARG A 292 21.51 -19.23 17.30
CA ARG A 292 20.46 -20.09 17.83
C ARG A 292 20.05 -19.60 19.19
N HIS A 293 19.07 -18.71 19.25
CA HIS A 293 18.44 -18.38 20.50
C HIS A 293 17.39 -19.44 20.86
N SER A 294 17.15 -19.61 22.17
CA SER A 294 16.18 -20.57 22.67
C SER A 294 15.59 -20.11 23.99
N SER A 295 14.33 -20.44 24.22
CA SER A 295 13.63 -20.24 25.49
C SER A 295 13.03 -21.55 25.99
N THR A 296 12.74 -21.57 27.29
CA THR A 296 12.17 -22.73 27.97
C THR A 296 11.06 -22.33 28.92
N ALA A 297 10.05 -23.18 29.06
CA ALA A 297 9.06 -23.10 30.14
C ALA A 297 8.93 -24.45 30.85
N GLU A 298 8.64 -24.42 32.15
CA GLU A 298 8.38 -25.64 32.91
C GLU A 298 6.96 -26.14 32.66
N VAL A 299 6.81 -27.46 32.53
CA VAL A 299 5.50 -28.12 32.42
C VAL A 299 5.40 -29.19 33.49
N VAL A 300 4.33 -29.13 34.27
CA VAL A 300 4.01 -30.10 35.33
C VAL A 300 2.68 -30.77 35.01
N ILE A 301 2.70 -32.08 34.81
CA ILE A 301 1.51 -32.89 34.52
C ILE A 301 1.18 -33.77 35.72
N THR A 302 -0.02 -33.62 36.26
CA THR A 302 -0.57 -34.51 37.28
C THR A 302 -1.25 -35.70 36.60
N VAL A 303 -0.89 -36.93 37.00
CA VAL A 303 -1.54 -38.14 36.47
C VAL A 303 -2.62 -38.61 37.43
N GLU A 304 -3.88 -38.44 37.02
CA GLU A 304 -5.04 -38.80 37.83
C GLU A 304 -5.38 -40.28 37.69
N ARG A 305 -5.66 -40.92 38.85
CA ARG A 305 -6.24 -42.26 38.88
C ARG A 305 -7.67 -42.23 38.37
N LEU A 306 -8.08 -43.30 37.72
CA LEU A 306 -9.49 -43.64 37.65
C LEU A 306 -9.95 -43.91 39.08
N THR A 307 -10.65 -42.96 39.69
CA THR A 307 -11.50 -43.31 40.82
C THR A 307 -12.46 -44.37 40.31
N GLU A 308 -12.35 -45.60 40.84
CA GLU A 308 -13.39 -46.61 40.64
C GLU A 308 -14.73 -45.92 40.87
N GLN A 309 -15.60 -45.94 39.85
CA GLN A 309 -17.00 -45.64 40.07
C GLN A 309 -17.44 -46.57 41.19
N THR A 310 -17.60 -46.03 42.39
CA THR A 310 -18.34 -46.71 43.43
C THR A 310 -19.73 -46.88 42.82
N THR A 311 -20.03 -48.11 42.40
CA THR A 311 -21.32 -48.53 41.87
C THR A 311 -22.33 -48.38 42.99
N THR A 312 -22.79 -47.14 43.17
CA THR A 312 -24.01 -46.87 43.93
C THR A 312 -25.14 -47.47 43.07
N PRO A 313 -26.00 -48.35 43.61
CA PRO A 313 -27.04 -48.98 42.82
C PRO A 313 -27.92 -47.89 42.20
N ALA A 314 -28.13 -48.00 40.88
CA ALA A 314 -28.89 -47.04 40.11
C ALA A 314 -30.26 -46.77 40.78
N PRO A 315 -30.70 -45.51 40.92
CA PRO A 315 -32.09 -45.22 41.23
C PRO A 315 -32.97 -45.79 40.10
N PRO A 316 -34.23 -46.20 40.39
CA PRO A 316 -35.09 -46.84 39.41
C PRO A 316 -35.21 -45.94 38.17
N GLU A 317 -35.01 -46.56 37.00
CA GLU A 317 -35.05 -45.94 35.68
C GLU A 317 -36.23 -44.97 35.56
N SER A 318 -35.95 -43.67 35.56
CA SER A 318 -36.80 -42.74 34.83
C SER A 318 -36.48 -42.92 33.35
N ASN A 319 -37.48 -43.36 32.58
CA ASN A 319 -37.42 -43.63 31.15
C ASN A 319 -36.33 -42.83 30.40
N PRO A 320 -35.40 -43.48 29.69
CA PRO A 320 -34.47 -42.76 28.85
C PRO A 320 -35.26 -42.03 27.77
N ILE A 321 -35.00 -40.73 27.63
CA ILE A 321 -35.33 -40.00 26.40
C ILE A 321 -34.60 -40.74 25.29
N THR A 322 -35.36 -41.46 24.47
CA THR A 322 -34.80 -42.32 23.43
C THR A 322 -34.03 -41.48 22.42
N ALA A 323 -32.87 -41.98 21.97
CA ALA A 323 -32.00 -41.36 20.96
C ALA A 323 -32.70 -40.66 19.76
N PRO A 324 -33.88 -41.08 19.25
CA PRO A 324 -34.65 -40.29 18.28
C PRO A 324 -34.98 -38.85 18.72
N ASP A 325 -35.21 -38.57 20.00
CA ASP A 325 -35.64 -37.23 20.44
C ASP A 325 -34.49 -36.21 20.37
N VAL A 326 -33.28 -36.58 20.79
CA VAL A 326 -32.08 -35.73 20.70
C VAL A 326 -31.68 -35.48 19.24
N VAL A 327 -31.82 -36.50 18.38
CA VAL A 327 -31.54 -36.36 16.94
C VAL A 327 -32.56 -35.43 16.27
N VAL A 328 -33.84 -35.48 16.65
CA VAL A 328 -34.86 -34.54 16.16
C VAL A 328 -34.58 -33.11 16.61
N PHE A 329 -34.10 -32.90 17.84
CA PHE A 329 -33.68 -31.58 18.31
C PHE A 329 -32.44 -31.05 17.57
N ILE A 330 -31.43 -31.88 17.32
CA ILE A 330 -30.23 -31.48 16.57
C ILE A 330 -30.57 -31.17 15.12
N ILE A 331 -31.38 -32.00 14.46
CA ILE A 331 -31.83 -31.76 13.07
C ILE A 331 -32.69 -30.48 13.02
N GLY A 332 -33.61 -30.29 13.98
CA GLY A 332 -34.40 -29.08 14.09
C GLY A 332 -33.54 -27.82 14.28
N PHE A 333 -32.53 -27.88 15.15
CA PHE A 333 -31.59 -26.78 15.36
C PHE A 333 -30.78 -26.47 14.09
N LEU A 334 -30.27 -27.49 13.41
CA LEU A 334 -29.50 -27.32 12.16
C LEU A 334 -30.36 -26.72 11.04
N VAL A 335 -31.64 -27.11 10.92
CA VAL A 335 -32.55 -26.53 9.92
C VAL A 335 -32.83 -25.07 10.23
N VAL A 336 -33.16 -24.73 11.49
CA VAL A 336 -33.41 -23.34 11.89
C VAL A 336 -32.15 -22.48 11.72
N PHE A 337 -30.98 -23.00 12.12
CA PHE A 337 -29.70 -22.32 11.97
C PHE A 337 -29.39 -22.01 10.49
N ASN A 338 -29.57 -22.98 9.59
CA ASN A 338 -29.35 -22.78 8.15
C ASN A 338 -30.34 -21.80 7.53
N ILE A 339 -31.61 -21.77 7.98
CA ILE A 339 -32.59 -20.77 7.54
C ILE A 339 -32.16 -19.37 7.98
N VAL A 340 -31.74 -19.19 9.23
CA VAL A 340 -31.28 -17.90 9.75
C VAL A 340 -30.05 -17.40 8.98
N VAL A 341 -29.06 -18.27 8.76
CA VAL A 341 -27.86 -17.94 7.97
C VAL A 341 -28.24 -17.56 6.53
N SER A 342 -29.14 -18.30 5.90
CA SER A 342 -29.61 -18.00 4.54
C SER A 342 -30.33 -16.65 4.47
N VAL A 343 -31.17 -16.33 5.45
CA VAL A 343 -31.84 -15.02 5.55
C VAL A 343 -30.82 -13.90 5.78
N LEU A 344 -29.80 -14.11 6.61
CA LEU A 344 -28.72 -13.16 6.83
C LEU A 344 -27.88 -12.94 5.57
N ILE A 345 -27.58 -14.00 4.81
CA ILE A 345 -26.89 -13.91 3.52
C ILE A 345 -27.75 -13.16 2.52
N ILE A 346 -29.05 -13.47 2.40
CA ILE A 346 -29.96 -12.74 1.50
C ILE A 346 -30.09 -11.28 1.91
N TRP A 347 -30.17 -10.99 3.21
CA TRP A 347 -30.20 -9.63 3.74
C TRP A 347 -28.90 -8.88 3.43
N TYR A 348 -27.75 -9.53 3.64
CA TYR A 348 -26.43 -8.97 3.32
C TYR A 348 -26.26 -8.72 1.83
N MET A 349 -26.68 -9.66 0.98
CA MET A 349 -26.67 -9.52 -0.47
C MET A 349 -27.63 -8.42 -0.96
N ARG A 350 -28.80 -8.27 -0.34
CA ARG A 350 -29.72 -7.15 -0.60
C ARG A 350 -29.14 -5.81 -0.16
N LYS A 351 -28.50 -5.75 1.01
CA LYS A 351 -27.82 -4.55 1.51
C LYS A 351 -26.70 -4.13 0.55
N ARG A 352 -25.87 -5.08 0.10
CA ARG A 352 -24.80 -4.87 -0.89
C ARG A 352 -25.33 -4.53 -2.29
N SER A 353 -26.54 -4.99 -2.64
CA SER A 353 -27.22 -4.62 -3.90
C SER A 353 -27.84 -3.21 -3.85
N GLN A 354 -28.17 -2.72 -2.64
CA GLN A 354 -28.65 -1.35 -2.41
C GLN A 354 -27.51 -0.35 -2.17
N GLU A 355 -26.29 -0.79 -1.92
CA GLU A 355 -25.12 0.07 -2.01
C GLU A 355 -24.93 0.49 -3.47
N PRO A 356 -24.93 1.80 -3.78
CA PRO A 356 -24.73 2.25 -5.15
C PRO A 356 -23.33 1.82 -5.58
N LYS A 357 -23.24 0.92 -6.57
CA LYS A 357 -21.99 0.69 -7.29
C LYS A 357 -21.53 2.05 -7.81
N GLN A 358 -20.43 2.57 -7.27
CA GLN A 358 -19.82 3.79 -7.79
C GLN A 358 -19.44 3.52 -9.24
N GLY A 359 -20.22 4.07 -10.15
CA GLY A 359 -20.08 3.88 -11.58
C GLY A 359 -20.17 5.22 -12.27
N LEU A 360 -19.23 5.47 -13.17
CA LEU A 360 -19.24 6.66 -14.02
C LEU A 360 -20.42 6.59 -15.00
N VAL A 361 -21.31 7.57 -14.93
CA VAL A 361 -22.43 7.70 -15.88
C VAL A 361 -22.01 8.63 -17.02
N ARG A 362 -22.06 8.14 -18.26
CA ARG A 362 -21.76 8.93 -19.46
C ARG A 362 -22.99 9.70 -19.93
N ARG A 363 -22.88 11.01 -20.07
CA ARG A 363 -23.90 11.87 -20.69
C ARG A 363 -23.23 12.77 -21.72
N GLY A 364 -23.40 12.44 -23.00
CA GLY A 364 -22.67 13.11 -24.09
C GLY A 364 -21.16 12.76 -24.08
N SER A 365 -20.31 13.79 -24.15
CA SER A 365 -18.84 13.70 -24.09
C SER A 365 -18.25 13.78 -22.68
N LYS A 366 -19.08 13.84 -21.62
CA LYS A 366 -18.63 13.95 -20.21
C LYS A 366 -19.08 12.77 -19.35
N TYR A 367 -18.29 12.43 -18.34
CA TYR A 367 -18.56 11.40 -17.34
C TYR A 367 -18.85 12.03 -15.97
N TYR A 368 -19.78 11.44 -15.21
CA TYR A 368 -20.18 11.91 -13.87
C TYR A 368 -20.02 10.78 -12.85
N VAL A 369 -19.53 11.09 -11.65
CA VAL A 369 -19.48 10.14 -10.51
C VAL A 369 -20.75 10.28 -9.68
N ASN A 370 -21.48 9.18 -9.47
CA ASN A 370 -22.64 9.18 -8.58
C ASN A 370 -22.22 8.96 -7.12
N GLY A 371 -22.57 9.91 -6.25
CA GLY A 371 -22.70 9.70 -4.80
C GLY A 371 -21.70 10.43 -3.91
N VAL A 372 -21.97 11.70 -3.59
CA VAL A 372 -21.56 12.30 -2.32
C VAL A 372 -22.83 12.84 -1.65
N ALA A 373 -23.36 12.07 -0.70
CA ALA A 373 -24.14 12.64 0.38
C ALA A 373 -23.24 12.60 1.61
N LYS A 374 -22.30 13.55 1.71
CA LYS A 374 -21.77 13.92 3.01
C LYS A 374 -22.92 14.54 3.79
N LYS A 375 -23.08 14.13 5.04
CA LYS A 375 -24.04 14.68 5.99
C LYS A 375 -23.63 16.13 6.26
N GLU A 376 -24.15 17.07 5.48
CA GLU A 376 -23.93 18.50 5.70
C GLU A 376 -24.67 18.95 6.96
N ALA A 377 -23.96 19.72 7.79
CA ALA A 377 -24.51 20.37 8.97
C ALA A 377 -25.60 21.37 8.56
N ALA A 378 -26.62 21.49 9.40
CA ALA A 378 -27.76 22.39 9.17
C ALA A 378 -27.32 23.86 9.03
N PRO A 379 -27.96 24.65 8.14
CA PRO A 379 -27.58 26.05 7.94
C PRO A 379 -28.03 26.92 9.12
N HIS A 380 -27.12 27.75 9.61
CA HIS A 380 -27.41 28.86 10.52
C HIS A 380 -28.01 30.02 9.71
N VAL A 381 -29.17 30.52 10.14
CA VAL A 381 -29.86 31.67 9.52
C VAL A 381 -29.30 32.97 10.08
N GLN A 382 -28.72 33.80 9.21
CA GLN A 382 -28.71 35.26 9.40
C GLN A 382 -29.06 35.95 8.07
N ASN A 383 -30.01 36.88 8.14
CA ASN A 383 -30.42 37.82 7.08
C ASN A 383 -30.84 37.23 5.72
N GLY A 384 -31.93 36.45 5.73
CA GLY A 384 -33.02 36.63 4.75
C GLY A 384 -32.73 36.45 3.25
N SER A 385 -31.67 35.79 2.83
CA SER A 385 -31.46 35.43 1.42
C SER A 385 -30.84 34.04 1.29
N VAL A 386 -31.59 33.12 0.68
CA VAL A 386 -31.14 31.76 0.37
C VAL A 386 -30.26 31.82 -0.88
N VAL A 387 -28.95 31.65 -0.73
CA VAL A 387 -28.03 31.41 -1.85
C VAL A 387 -28.00 29.90 -2.10
N LYS A 388 -28.34 29.47 -3.33
CA LYS A 388 -28.20 28.07 -3.77
C LYS A 388 -26.71 27.72 -3.89
N PRO A 389 -26.28 26.48 -3.55
CA PRO A 389 -24.92 26.06 -3.81
C PRO A 389 -24.72 25.89 -5.33
N GLU A 390 -23.69 26.54 -5.87
CA GLU A 390 -23.19 26.29 -7.21
C GLU A 390 -22.48 24.93 -7.25
N SER A 391 -22.83 24.13 -8.26
CA SER A 391 -22.17 22.86 -8.55
C SER A 391 -20.75 23.10 -9.03
N VAL A 392 -19.76 22.56 -8.30
CA VAL A 392 -18.35 22.51 -8.72
C VAL A 392 -18.22 21.58 -9.92
N VAL A 393 -17.77 22.11 -11.06
CA VAL A 393 -17.43 21.34 -12.27
C VAL A 393 -15.93 21.08 -12.23
N VAL A 394 -15.53 19.83 -12.02
CA VAL A 394 -14.14 19.39 -12.22
C VAL A 394 -14.03 18.88 -13.65
N GLU A 395 -13.24 19.56 -14.47
CA GLU A 395 -12.95 19.16 -15.84
C GLU A 395 -11.65 18.34 -15.82
N VAL A 396 -11.77 17.04 -16.09
CA VAL A 396 -10.61 16.13 -16.20
C VAL A 396 -10.38 15.89 -17.68
N ASP A 397 -9.25 16.38 -18.22
CA ASP A 397 -8.84 16.12 -19.60
C ASP A 397 -8.35 14.67 -19.71
N ALA A 398 -9.13 13.84 -20.40
CA ALA A 398 -8.80 12.44 -20.63
C ALA A 398 -8.01 12.31 -21.95
N ARG A 399 -6.70 12.52 -21.88
CA ARG A 399 -5.75 12.06 -22.90
C ARG A 399 -4.55 11.34 -22.29
N ASP A 400 -4.82 10.33 -21.48
CA ASP A 400 -3.87 9.23 -21.30
C ASP A 400 -4.44 7.96 -21.91
N ARG A 401 -3.79 7.50 -22.98
CA ARG A 401 -3.97 6.16 -23.56
C ARG A 401 -2.73 5.32 -23.26
N CYS A 402 -2.81 4.55 -22.19
CA CYS A 402 -2.17 3.24 -22.02
C CYS A 402 -3.36 2.30 -21.67
N ASP A 403 -3.59 1.14 -22.29
CA ASP A 403 -2.68 0.07 -22.63
C ASP A 403 -3.35 -0.95 -23.60
N VAL A 404 -2.54 -1.95 -23.97
CA VAL A 404 -2.89 -3.38 -24.11
C VAL A 404 -2.82 -3.97 -25.51
N VAL A 405 -1.77 -4.78 -25.65
CA VAL A 405 -1.49 -5.85 -26.63
C VAL A 405 -2.66 -6.82 -26.81
N PRO A 406 -3.02 -7.22 -28.04
CA PRO A 406 -3.86 -8.40 -28.23
C PRO A 406 -3.02 -9.68 -28.37
N LEU A 407 -3.29 -10.63 -27.46
CA LEU A 407 -3.09 -12.07 -27.66
C LEU A 407 -3.98 -12.54 -28.83
N ASN A 408 -3.41 -13.28 -29.78
CA ASN A 408 -4.18 -14.16 -30.67
C ASN A 408 -3.48 -15.52 -30.80
N GLU A 409 -4.27 -16.57 -30.63
CA GLU A 409 -3.88 -17.99 -30.67
C GLU A 409 -3.69 -18.53 -32.10
N ARG A 410 -2.76 -19.50 -32.17
CA ARG A 410 -2.71 -20.73 -33.01
C ARG A 410 -2.65 -20.63 -34.54
N ALA A 411 -1.50 -21.05 -35.08
CA ALA A 411 -1.42 -22.19 -36.01
C ALA A 411 -0.01 -22.83 -36.04
N SER A 412 0.01 -24.15 -35.97
CA SER A 412 1.16 -25.06 -36.10
C SER A 412 1.79 -25.06 -37.50
N PHE A 413 3.13 -25.20 -37.60
CA PHE A 413 3.87 -26.31 -38.25
C PHE A 413 5.36 -25.94 -38.48
N GLY A 414 6.27 -26.81 -38.03
CA GLY A 414 7.34 -27.36 -38.87
C GLY A 414 8.58 -26.53 -39.25
N LYS A 415 9.71 -26.96 -38.65
CA LYS A 415 11.05 -27.17 -39.25
C LYS A 415 12.05 -26.00 -39.42
N SER A 416 13.14 -26.18 -38.67
CA SER A 416 14.57 -26.16 -39.06
C SER A 416 15.20 -24.91 -39.68
N GLY A 417 16.25 -24.44 -38.98
CA GLY A 417 17.57 -24.32 -39.60
C GLY A 417 18.12 -22.91 -39.81
N GLY A 418 19.11 -22.57 -38.99
CA GLY A 418 20.39 -22.01 -39.46
C GLY A 418 20.48 -20.51 -39.77
N GLY A 419 21.43 -19.85 -39.08
CA GLY A 419 22.36 -18.95 -39.74
C GLY A 419 22.23 -17.45 -39.47
N GLY A 420 22.99 -16.98 -38.48
CA GLY A 420 24.00 -15.92 -38.66
C GLY A 420 23.59 -14.47 -38.99
N PRO A 421 24.50 -13.50 -38.77
CA PRO A 421 24.17 -12.17 -38.28
C PRO A 421 24.34 -11.05 -39.32
N SER A 422 23.73 -9.87 -39.09
CA SER A 422 24.08 -8.54 -39.65
C SER A 422 22.98 -7.52 -39.29
N ARG A 423 23.18 -6.22 -39.11
CA ARG A 423 24.32 -5.32 -38.92
C ARG A 423 23.67 -3.97 -38.55
N VAL A 424 24.40 -3.19 -37.77
CA VAL A 424 24.20 -1.76 -37.49
C VAL A 424 24.08 -0.94 -38.79
N ASN A 425 23.31 0.16 -38.76
CA ASN A 425 23.74 1.42 -39.36
C ASN A 425 22.91 2.64 -38.90
N VAL A 426 23.67 3.58 -38.32
CA VAL A 426 23.56 5.05 -38.22
C VAL A 426 22.34 5.65 -37.53
#